data_AF-A0A4Y2JBX7-F1
#
_entry.id   AF-A0A4Y2JBX7-F1
#
_cell.length_a   1.000
_cell.length_b   1.000
_cell.length_c   1.000
_cell.angle_alpha   90.00
_cell.angle_beta   90.00
_cell.angle_gamma   90.00
#
_symmetry.space_group_name_H-M   'P 1'
#
loop_
_entity.id
_entity.type
_entity.pdbx_description
1 polymer ?
#
loop_
_entity_poly.entity_id
_entity_poly.type
_entity_poly.pdbx_seq_one_letter_code
_entity_poly.pdbx_strand_id
1 'polypeptide(L)'
;MSYLLLGKISTDKLASRFDQYRSMSGDQYDISIRQLHKTENKLRINKELKLISYTFGSFDLDLFDNYDQDENSVEIIDDFFQDIEVSNLDTDKVAVYLPVITYLAGYCSHSAHKNVKSY
;
A
#
# COMPACT_ATOMS: atom_id res chain seq x y z
N MET A 1 -15.36 -2.17 33.99
CA MET A 1 -14.62 -3.02 33.02
C MET A 1 -14.93 -4.47 33.36
N SER A 2 -15.82 -5.12 32.61
CA SER A 2 -16.43 -6.42 33.00
C SER A 2 -15.85 -7.65 32.29
N TYR A 3 -14.88 -7.50 31.39
CA TYR A 3 -14.15 -8.61 30.79
C TYR A 3 -12.80 -8.14 30.24
N LEU A 4 -11.85 -9.08 30.13
CA LEU A 4 -10.48 -8.83 29.68
C LEU A 4 -10.16 -9.81 28.54
N LEU A 5 -9.72 -9.26 27.40
CA LEU A 5 -9.40 -10.01 26.19
C LEU A 5 -7.93 -10.44 26.22
N LEU A 6 -7.65 -11.62 26.79
CA LEU A 6 -6.29 -12.15 26.90
C LEU A 6 -5.59 -12.29 25.54
N GLY A 7 -6.33 -12.59 24.46
CA GLY A 7 -5.79 -12.65 23.09
C GLY A 7 -5.32 -11.30 22.53
N LYS A 8 -5.62 -10.16 23.17
CA LYS A 8 -5.05 -8.86 22.79
C LYS A 8 -3.73 -8.55 23.53
N ILE A 9 -3.39 -9.34 24.56
CA ILE A 9 -2.17 -9.21 25.37
C ILE A 9 -1.05 -10.14 24.85
N SER A 10 -1.37 -11.06 23.93
CA SER A 10 -0.37 -11.93 23.31
C SER A 10 0.60 -11.16 22.40
N THR A 11 1.79 -11.72 22.22
CA THR A 11 2.84 -11.21 21.32
C THR A 11 2.65 -11.63 19.87
N ASP A 12 1.57 -12.32 19.52
CA ASP A 12 1.35 -12.89 18.19
C ASP A 12 1.32 -11.81 17.10
N LYS A 13 0.73 -10.65 17.41
CA LYS A 13 0.72 -9.51 16.48
C LYS A 13 2.11 -8.95 16.23
N LEU A 14 2.98 -9.02 17.23
CA LEU A 14 4.36 -8.58 17.10
C LEU A 14 5.14 -9.58 16.23
N ALA A 15 4.93 -10.88 16.44
CA ALA A 15 5.52 -11.94 15.61
C ALA A 15 5.09 -11.82 14.15
N SER A 16 3.79 -11.70 13.88
CA SER A 16 3.25 -11.48 12.53
C SER A 16 3.85 -10.25 11.84
N ARG A 17 4.11 -9.17 12.58
CA ARG A 17 4.77 -7.98 12.05
C ARG A 17 6.25 -8.21 11.70
N PHE A 18 6.95 -9.02 12.48
CA PHE A 18 8.31 -9.45 12.13
C PHE A 18 8.34 -10.32 10.88
N ASP A 19 7.35 -11.18 10.70
CA ASP A 19 7.23 -12.01 9.49
C ASP A 19 6.97 -11.13 8.26
N GLN A 20 6.12 -10.11 8.37
CA GLN A 20 5.94 -9.10 7.31
C GLN A 20 7.25 -8.38 6.95
N TYR A 21 8.06 -7.98 7.95
CA TYR A 21 9.34 -7.33 7.66
C TYR A 21 10.31 -8.23 6.89
N ARG A 22 10.29 -9.54 7.17
CA ARG A 22 11.11 -10.55 6.48
C ARG A 22 10.63 -10.75 5.05
N SER A 23 9.33 -10.97 4.86
CA SER A 23 8.72 -11.11 3.53
C SER A 23 9.01 -9.92 2.63
N MET A 24 8.83 -8.70 3.14
CA MET A 24 9.13 -7.48 2.38
C MET A 24 10.64 -7.23 2.16
N SER A 25 11.52 -8.00 2.79
CA SER A 25 12.98 -7.91 2.66
C SER A 25 13.59 -9.07 1.88
N GLY A 26 12.77 -9.90 1.21
CA GLY A 26 13.22 -11.06 0.42
C GLY A 26 13.31 -12.35 1.23
N ASP A 27 12.42 -12.53 2.22
CA ASP A 27 12.27 -13.73 3.06
C ASP A 27 13.54 -14.20 3.81
N GLN A 28 14.53 -13.31 3.95
CA GLN A 28 15.69 -13.58 4.78
C GLN A 28 15.33 -13.42 6.26
N TYR A 29 15.72 -14.40 7.09
CA TYR A 29 15.49 -14.36 8.53
C TYR A 29 16.21 -13.18 9.19
N ASP A 30 17.46 -12.95 8.79
CA ASP A 30 18.32 -11.88 9.26
C ASP A 30 18.12 -10.62 8.41
N ILE A 31 17.43 -9.64 8.98
CA ILE A 31 17.23 -8.33 8.36
C ILE A 31 18.04 -7.25 9.07
N SER A 32 18.65 -6.36 8.30
CA SER A 32 19.34 -5.18 8.86
C SER A 32 18.33 -4.18 9.43
N ILE A 33 18.75 -3.40 10.42
CA ILE A 33 17.94 -2.29 10.98
C ILE A 33 17.51 -1.31 9.88
N ARG A 34 18.36 -1.10 8.87
CA ARG A 34 18.03 -0.25 7.72
C ARG A 34 16.91 -0.83 6.87
N GLN A 35 16.89 -2.14 6.63
CA GLN A 35 15.79 -2.81 5.93
C GLN A 35 14.50 -2.71 6.73
N LEU A 36 14.55 -2.98 8.04
CA LEU A 36 13.40 -2.83 8.94
C LEU A 36 12.80 -1.42 8.88
N HIS A 37 13.63 -0.37 8.93
CA HIS A 37 13.11 1.00 8.83
C HIS A 37 12.50 1.30 7.46
N LYS A 38 13.05 0.74 6.37
CA LYS A 38 12.48 0.92 5.03
C LYS A 38 11.13 0.21 4.89
N THR A 39 11.03 -1.03 5.36
CA THR A 39 9.78 -1.81 5.32
C THR A 39 8.73 -1.18 6.22
N GLU A 40 9.10 -0.72 7.41
CA GLU A 40 8.19 0.01 8.31
C GLU A 40 7.65 1.30 7.66
N ASN A 41 8.50 2.06 6.97
CA ASN A 41 8.03 3.24 6.23
C ASN A 41 7.00 2.88 5.15
N LYS A 42 7.20 1.77 4.44
CA LYS A 42 6.25 1.28 3.41
C LYS A 42 4.93 0.83 4.05
N LEU A 43 4.99 0.04 5.11
CA LEU A 43 3.80 -0.44 5.84
C LEU A 43 3.00 0.72 6.43
N ARG A 44 3.68 1.75 6.96
CA ARG A 44 3.02 2.95 7.47
C ARG A 44 2.29 3.71 6.37
N ILE A 45 2.90 3.86 5.19
CA ILE A 45 2.25 4.49 4.05
C ILE A 45 1.02 3.69 3.63
N ASN A 46 1.12 2.35 3.53
CA ASN A 46 -0.03 1.51 3.17
C ASN A 46 -1.21 1.72 4.14
N LYS A 47 -0.93 1.73 5.45
CA LYS A 47 -1.96 1.95 6.47
C LYS A 47 -2.69 3.31 6.36
N GLU A 48 -1.99 4.35 5.90
CA GLU A 48 -2.55 5.70 5.74
C GLU A 48 -3.24 5.88 4.38
N LEU A 49 -2.80 5.16 3.34
CA LEU A 49 -3.39 5.19 2.00
C LEU A 49 -4.63 4.31 1.94
N LYS A 50 -5.72 4.76 2.57
CA LYS A 50 -7.04 4.15 2.39
C LYS A 50 -7.60 4.54 1.03
N LEU A 51 -7.96 3.56 0.22
CA LEU A 51 -8.67 3.83 -1.02
C LEU A 51 -10.16 3.95 -0.73
N ILE A 52 -10.79 4.93 -1.37
CA ILE A 52 -12.21 5.21 -1.22
C ILE A 52 -12.79 5.29 -2.62
N SER A 53 -13.74 4.40 -2.90
CA SER A 53 -14.59 4.44 -4.09
C SER A 53 -16.02 4.82 -3.69
N TYR A 54 -16.74 5.49 -4.58
CA TYR A 54 -18.18 5.72 -4.41
C TYR A 54 -18.99 4.42 -4.50
N THR A 55 -18.60 3.49 -5.37
CA THR A 55 -19.33 2.24 -5.61
C THR A 55 -19.01 1.18 -4.55
N PHE A 56 -17.73 1.06 -4.17
CA PHE A 56 -17.25 0.03 -3.25
C PHE A 56 -16.95 0.52 -1.83
N GLY A 57 -17.03 1.83 -1.57
CA GLY A 57 -16.73 2.39 -0.25
C GLY A 57 -15.23 2.46 0.04
N SER A 58 -14.85 2.46 1.32
CA SER A 58 -13.44 2.40 1.73
C SER A 58 -12.94 0.96 1.67
N PHE A 59 -11.85 0.73 0.95
CA PHE A 59 -11.20 -0.58 0.86
C PHE A 59 -9.69 -0.44 1.07
N ASP A 60 -9.11 -1.46 1.68
CA ASP A 60 -7.68 -1.55 1.95
C ASP A 60 -7.04 -2.39 0.84
N LEU A 61 -5.90 -1.93 0.31
CA LEU A 61 -5.07 -2.75 -0.58
C LEU A 61 -3.96 -3.37 0.25
N ASP A 62 -3.92 -4.70 0.30
CA ASP A 62 -2.76 -5.43 0.80
C ASP A 62 -1.66 -5.48 -0.27
N LEU A 63 -1.23 -4.29 -0.73
CA LEU A 63 -0.27 -4.08 -1.82
C LEU A 63 1.13 -4.67 -1.55
N PHE A 64 1.38 -5.06 -0.30
CA PHE A 64 2.65 -5.58 0.17
C PHE A 64 2.53 -6.96 0.84
N ASP A 65 1.34 -7.55 0.90
CA ASP A 65 1.22 -8.94 1.34
C ASP A 65 1.63 -9.85 0.17
N ASN A 66 2.93 -10.04 0.05
CA ASN A 66 3.53 -11.02 -0.84
C ASN A 66 3.34 -12.42 -0.24
N TYR A 67 2.11 -12.87 -0.08
CA TYR A 67 1.85 -14.28 0.19
C TYR A 67 1.92 -15.03 -1.14
N ASP A 68 3.00 -15.77 -1.36
CA ASP A 68 3.20 -16.74 -2.45
C ASP A 68 2.52 -16.37 -3.78
N GLN A 69 2.79 -15.17 -4.28
CA GLN A 69 2.33 -14.77 -5.60
C GLN A 69 3.41 -15.15 -6.60
N ASP A 70 3.16 -16.26 -7.31
CA ASP A 70 3.90 -16.70 -8.50
C ASP A 70 4.23 -15.49 -9.40
N GLU A 71 5.36 -15.55 -10.12
CA GLU A 71 5.85 -14.47 -11.02
C GLU A 71 4.83 -14.04 -12.11
N ASN A 72 3.68 -14.71 -12.24
CA ASN A 72 2.53 -14.34 -13.07
C ASN A 72 1.56 -13.32 -12.42
N SER A 73 1.82 -12.87 -11.20
CA SER A 73 0.91 -12.05 -10.38
C SER A 73 0.76 -10.58 -10.77
N VAL A 74 1.55 -10.10 -11.74
CA VAL A 74 1.42 -8.72 -12.25
C VAL A 74 0.00 -8.46 -12.80
N GLU A 75 -0.71 -9.50 -13.25
CA GLU A 75 -2.08 -9.41 -13.78
C GLU A 75 -3.15 -9.12 -12.72
N ILE A 76 -2.95 -9.52 -11.46
CA ILE A 76 -4.01 -9.46 -10.42
C ILE A 76 -4.36 -8.01 -10.05
N ILE A 77 -3.37 -7.11 -10.12
CA ILE A 77 -3.57 -5.69 -9.82
C ILE A 77 -4.43 -5.04 -10.91
N ASP A 78 -4.19 -5.37 -12.19
CA ASP A 78 -4.91 -4.76 -13.31
C ASP A 78 -6.38 -5.21 -13.34
N ASP A 79 -6.67 -6.49 -13.05
CA ASP A 79 -8.04 -7.00 -13.00
C ASP A 79 -8.85 -6.37 -11.86
N PHE A 80 -8.23 -6.12 -10.70
CA PHE A 80 -8.91 -5.48 -9.57
C PHE A 80 -9.32 -4.03 -9.87
N PHE A 81 -8.48 -3.28 -10.60
CA PHE A 81 -8.78 -1.89 -10.96
C PHE A 81 -9.72 -1.77 -12.16
N GLN A 82 -9.85 -2.80 -13.01
CA GLN A 82 -10.79 -2.81 -14.14
C GLN A 82 -12.25 -2.70 -13.70
N ASP A 83 -12.61 -3.26 -12.54
CA ASP A 83 -13.98 -3.22 -12.01
C ASP A 83 -14.32 -1.90 -11.29
N ILE A 84 -13.34 -1.00 -11.11
CA ILE A 84 -13.56 0.29 -10.45
C ILE A 84 -14.09 1.31 -11.46
N GLU A 85 -15.41 1.39 -11.57
CA GLU A 85 -16.08 2.45 -12.31
C GLU A 85 -15.90 3.82 -11.62
N VAL A 86 -15.07 4.69 -12.20
CA VAL A 86 -14.87 6.06 -11.74
C VAL A 86 -15.99 6.96 -12.29
N SER A 87 -16.76 7.59 -11.42
CA SER A 87 -17.84 8.50 -11.81
C SER A 87 -17.44 9.98 -11.65
N ASN A 88 -18.12 10.88 -12.34
CA ASN A 88 -17.93 12.33 -12.17
C ASN A 88 -18.16 12.78 -10.70
N LEU A 89 -19.00 12.07 -9.95
CA LEU A 89 -19.22 12.31 -8.52
C LEU A 89 -17.97 12.09 -7.66
N ASP A 90 -17.08 11.17 -8.06
CA ASP A 90 -15.80 10.97 -7.38
C ASP A 90 -14.86 12.16 -7.61
N THR A 91 -14.86 12.68 -8.83
CA THR A 91 -14.07 13.88 -9.17
C THR A 91 -14.56 15.13 -8.43
N ASP A 92 -15.87 15.27 -8.23
CA ASP A 92 -16.45 16.39 -7.47
C ASP A 92 -16.03 16.38 -6.00
N LYS A 93 -15.95 15.20 -5.38
CA LYS A 93 -15.47 15.05 -3.98
C LYS A 93 -13.99 15.39 -3.84
N VAL A 94 -13.21 15.14 -4.88
CA VAL A 94 -11.76 15.35 -4.90
C VAL A 94 -11.38 16.72 -5.50
N ALA A 95 -12.34 17.49 -6.01
CA ALA A 95 -12.13 18.77 -6.69
C ALA A 95 -11.29 19.77 -5.89
N VAL A 96 -11.43 19.79 -4.56
CA VAL A 96 -10.64 20.65 -3.66
C VAL A 96 -9.15 20.30 -3.70
N TYR A 97 -8.82 19.03 -3.91
CA TYR A 97 -7.44 18.52 -3.96
C TYR A 97 -6.89 18.41 -5.38
N LEU A 98 -7.72 18.66 -6.40
CA LEU A 98 -7.36 18.53 -7.81
C LEU A 98 -6.05 19.26 -8.17
N PRO A 99 -5.81 20.52 -7.75
CA PRO A 99 -4.57 21.22 -8.07
C PRO A 99 -3.32 20.53 -7.50
N VAL A 100 -3.43 19.98 -6.28
CA VAL A 100 -2.34 19.25 -5.62
C VAL A 100 -2.08 17.93 -6.35
N ILE A 101 -3.13 17.22 -6.73
CA ILE A 101 -3.03 15.97 -7.50
C ILE A 101 -2.40 16.25 -8.86
N THR A 102 -2.81 17.30 -9.57
CA THR A 102 -2.22 17.67 -10.87
C THR A 102 -0.75 18.01 -10.74
N TYR A 103 -0.36 18.75 -9.70
CA TYR A 103 1.04 19.06 -9.42
C TYR A 103 1.88 17.81 -9.16
N LEU A 104 1.39 16.90 -8.31
CA LEU A 104 2.07 15.64 -8.01
C LEU A 104 2.17 14.75 -9.25
N ALA A 105 1.10 14.61 -10.03
CA ALA A 105 1.10 13.84 -11.27
C ALA A 105 2.11 14.41 -12.29
N GLY A 106 2.15 15.73 -12.44
CA GLY A 106 3.12 16.41 -13.29
C GLY A 106 4.58 16.18 -12.83
N TYR A 107 4.84 16.26 -11.52
CA TYR A 107 6.15 15.97 -10.95
C TYR A 107 6.56 14.51 -11.17
N CYS A 108 5.66 13.55 -10.93
CA CYS A 108 5.91 12.13 -11.16
C CYS A 108 6.25 11.85 -12.63
N SER A 109 5.47 12.40 -13.56
CA SER A 109 5.72 12.30 -15.01
C SER A 109 7.09 12.89 -15.39
N HIS A 110 7.40 14.09 -14.88
CA HIS A 110 8.69 14.73 -15.12
C HIS A 110 9.87 13.92 -14.57
N SER A 111 9.75 13.40 -13.34
CA SER A 111 10.78 12.58 -12.69
C SER A 111 11.01 11.27 -13.44
N ALA A 112 9.95 10.58 -13.85
CA ALA A 112 10.04 9.38 -14.68
C ALA A 112 10.76 9.67 -15.99
N HIS A 113 10.36 10.73 -16.71
CA HIS A 113 10.99 11.12 -17.96
C HIS A 113 12.46 11.55 -17.81
N LYS A 114 12.82 12.20 -16.70
CA LYS A 114 14.22 12.53 -16.37
C LYS A 114 15.09 11.28 -16.24
N ASN A 115 14.57 10.23 -15.60
CA ASN A 115 15.29 8.98 -15.43
C ASN A 115 15.41 8.20 -16.76
N VAL A 116 14.43 8.30 -17.67
CA VAL A 116 14.49 7.68 -19.00
C VAL A 116 15.52 8.33 -19.92
N LYS A 117 15.74 9.65 -19.81
CA LYS A 117 16.78 10.36 -20.60
C LYS A 117 18.23 10.11 -20.14
N SER A 118 18.43 9.44 -19.02
CA SER A 118 19.77 9.16 -18.46
C SER A 118 20.31 7.76 -18.82
N TYR A 119 19.66 7.06 -19.75
CA TYR A 119 20.16 5.84 -20.38
C TYR A 119 20.56 6.11 -21.83
#